data_AF-A0A497TE97-F1
#
_entry.id   AF-A0A497TE97-F1
#
_cell.length_a   1.000
_cell.length_b   1.000
_cell.length_c   1.000
_cell.angle_alpha   90.00
_cell.angle_beta   90.00
_cell.angle_gamma   90.00
#
_symmetry.space_group_name_H-M   'P 1'
#
loop_
_entity.id
_entity.type
_entity.pdbx_description
1 polymer ?
#
loop_
_entity_poly.entity_id
_entity_poly.type
_entity_poly.pdbx_seq_one_letter_code
_entity_poly.pdbx_strand_id
1 'polypeptide(L)'
;MTGYPLANAAYVFFLLALGIGFVFYWKEKKKTGERESEKNKIYACGEDMKPEELNIPSETFYRNLIKILKIEKLREWHTGVLSDYLLWIFLGMAVLVFVLVITW
;
A
#
# COMPACT_ATOMS: atom_id res chain seq x y z
N MET A 1 -28.92 -13.37 -26.34
CA MET A 1 -29.51 -12.77 -25.12
C MET A 1 -29.37 -13.75 -23.96
N THR A 2 -28.20 -13.84 -23.31
CA THR A 2 -27.98 -14.72 -22.14
C THR A 2 -26.94 -14.17 -21.14
N GLY A 3 -26.62 -12.86 -21.17
CA GLY A 3 -25.54 -12.26 -20.36
C GLY A 3 -25.96 -11.64 -19.02
N TYR A 4 -27.25 -11.41 -18.79
CA TYR A 4 -27.76 -10.73 -17.59
C TYR A 4 -27.65 -11.51 -16.26
N PRO A 5 -27.86 -12.84 -16.19
CA PRO A 5 -27.87 -13.52 -14.90
C PRO A 5 -26.47 -13.68 -14.30
N LEU A 6 -25.43 -13.84 -15.14
CA LEU A 6 -24.07 -14.05 -14.68
C LEU A 6 -23.44 -12.76 -14.13
N ALA A 7 -23.68 -11.62 -14.82
CA ALA A 7 -23.22 -10.31 -14.37
C ALA A 7 -23.90 -9.88 -13.06
N ASN A 8 -25.21 -10.16 -12.92
CA ASN A 8 -25.94 -9.89 -11.69
C ASN A 8 -25.44 -10.78 -10.53
N ALA A 9 -25.14 -12.05 -10.80
CA ALA A 9 -24.57 -12.95 -9.78
C ALA A 9 -23.18 -12.50 -9.31
N ALA A 10 -22.32 -12.06 -10.23
CA ALA A 10 -20.99 -11.53 -9.90
C ALA A 10 -21.08 -10.24 -9.07
N TYR A 11 -22.01 -9.34 -9.42
CA TYR A 11 -22.23 -8.09 -8.69
C TYR A 11 -22.75 -8.36 -7.26
N VAL A 12 -23.70 -9.28 -7.10
CA VAL A 12 -24.20 -9.69 -5.79
C VAL A 12 -23.09 -10.31 -4.95
N PHE A 13 -22.27 -11.20 -5.52
CA PHE A 13 -21.14 -11.81 -4.82
C PHE A 13 -20.10 -10.77 -4.36
N PHE A 14 -19.80 -9.80 -5.21
CA PHE A 14 -18.89 -8.70 -4.89
C PHE A 14 -19.39 -7.85 -3.71
N LEU A 15 -20.67 -7.47 -3.73
CA LEU A 15 -21.29 -6.73 -2.63
C LEU A 15 -21.30 -7.53 -1.32
N LEU A 16 -21.52 -8.84 -1.40
CA LEU A 16 -21.52 -9.74 -0.25
C LEU A 16 -20.12 -9.87 0.34
N ALA A 17 -19.09 -10.02 -0.49
CA ALA A 17 -17.69 -10.03 -0.07
C ALA A 17 -17.27 -8.70 0.57
N LEU A 18 -17.71 -7.57 0.01
CA LEU A 18 -17.49 -6.23 0.58
C LEU A 18 -18.15 -6.08 1.95
N GLY A 19 -19.41 -6.51 2.07
CA GLY A 19 -20.14 -6.47 3.34
C GLY A 19 -19.47 -7.32 4.42
N ILE A 20 -19.06 -8.55 4.08
CA ILE A 20 -18.32 -9.43 4.98
C ILE A 20 -16.99 -8.78 5.40
N GLY A 21 -16.21 -8.28 4.43
CA GLY A 21 -14.94 -7.60 4.69
C GLY A 21 -15.11 -6.37 5.60
N PHE A 22 -16.17 -5.58 5.40
CA PHE A 22 -16.49 -4.43 6.23
C PHE A 22 -16.83 -4.83 7.68
N VAL A 23 -17.58 -5.92 7.88
CA VAL A 23 -17.90 -6.45 9.22
C VAL A 23 -16.63 -6.92 9.94
N PHE A 24 -15.73 -7.61 9.25
CA PHE A 24 -14.44 -8.01 9.82
C PHE A 24 -13.57 -6.80 10.18
N TYR A 25 -13.47 -5.81 9.29
CA TYR A 25 -12.75 -4.56 9.55
C TYR A 25 -13.29 -3.83 10.78
N TRP A 26 -14.62 -3.74 10.93
CA TRP A 26 -15.24 -3.09 12.08
C TRP A 26 -14.98 -3.84 13.39
N LYS A 27 -15.03 -5.18 13.36
CA LYS A 27 -14.69 -6.02 14.52
C LYS A 27 -13.23 -5.88 14.92
N GLU A 28 -12.30 -5.84 13.96
CA GLU A 28 -10.88 -5.65 14.24
C GLU A 28 -10.58 -4.23 14.73
N LYS A 29 -11.14 -3.20 14.09
CA LYS A 29 -11.01 -1.81 14.54
C LYS A 29 -11.44 -1.63 15.99
N LYS A 30 -12.50 -2.33 16.42
CA LYS A 30 -12.96 -2.32 17.81
C LYS A 30 -11.98 -3.01 18.77
N LYS A 31 -11.22 -4.02 18.31
CA LYS A 31 -10.16 -4.69 19.09
C LYS A 31 -8.85 -3.88 19.14
N THR A 32 -8.52 -3.13 18.09
CA THR A 32 -7.30 -2.30 18.04
C THR A 32 -7.46 -0.93 18.72
N GLY A 33 -8.55 -0.72 19.47
CA GLY A 33 -8.81 0.52 20.21
C GLY A 33 -7.81 0.79 21.34
N GLU A 34 -7.11 -0.23 21.80
CA GLU A 34 -5.94 -0.09 22.66
C GLU A 34 -4.69 -0.27 21.79
N ARG A 35 -4.34 0.76 21.02
CA ARG A 35 -2.97 0.88 20.51
C ARG A 35 -2.08 1.12 21.72
N GLU A 36 -1.55 0.02 22.24
CA GLU A 36 -0.53 0.01 23.28
C GLU A 36 0.60 0.96 22.85
N SER A 37 0.70 2.10 23.56
CA SER A 37 1.66 3.17 23.24
C SER A 37 3.11 2.68 23.21
N GLU A 38 3.37 1.55 23.87
CA GLU A 38 4.63 0.83 23.94
C GLU A 38 5.17 0.44 22.55
N LYS A 39 4.31 0.03 21.61
CA LYS A 39 4.77 -0.33 20.24
C LYS A 39 5.22 0.86 19.39
N ASN A 40 4.92 2.08 19.82
CA ASN A 40 5.42 3.30 19.18
C ASN A 40 6.73 3.79 19.80
N LYS A 41 7.22 3.16 20.88
CA LYS A 41 8.52 3.45 21.46
C LYS A 41 9.59 2.67 20.72
N ILE A 42 10.73 3.31 20.47
CA ILE A 42 11.87 2.65 19.87
C ILE A 42 12.54 1.83 20.99
N TYR A 43 12.34 0.51 20.97
CA TYR A 43 12.92 -0.39 21.96
C TYR A 43 14.36 -0.72 21.58
N ALA A 44 15.32 -0.21 22.36
CA ALA A 44 16.73 -0.51 22.20
C ALA A 44 17.25 -1.25 23.45
N CYS A 45 17.12 -2.58 23.46
CA CYS A 45 17.69 -3.45 24.50
C CYS A 45 17.33 -3.06 25.94
N GLY A 46 16.11 -2.58 26.19
CA GLY A 46 15.63 -2.20 27.53
C GLY A 46 15.76 -0.71 27.86
N GLU A 47 16.28 0.10 26.94
CA GLU A 47 16.31 1.56 27.07
C GLU A 47 15.27 2.20 26.15
N ASP A 48 14.46 3.11 26.72
CA ASP A 48 13.53 3.94 25.97
C ASP A 48 14.32 5.05 25.26
N MET A 49 14.57 4.89 23.96
CA MET A 49 15.28 5.90 23.16
C MET A 49 14.31 6.92 22.58
N LYS A 50 14.66 8.21 22.68
CA LYS A 50 13.96 9.25 21.94
C LYS A 50 14.30 9.15 20.44
N PRO A 51 13.36 9.47 19.53
CA PRO A 51 13.64 9.47 18.10
C PRO A 51 14.82 10.37 17.70
N GLU A 52 15.07 11.43 18.47
CA GLU A 52 16.18 12.37 18.27
C GLU A 52 17.55 11.79 18.70
N GLU A 53 17.57 10.82 19.61
CA GLU A 53 18.79 10.17 20.12
C GLU A 53 19.19 8.97 19.27
N LEU A 54 18.33 8.56 18.35
CA LEU A 54 18.58 7.50 17.37
C LEU A 54 19.57 7.96 16.30
N ASN A 55 20.83 8.15 16.71
CA ASN A 55 21.97 8.29 15.81
C ASN A 55 22.34 6.93 15.20
N ILE A 56 21.41 6.29 14.49
CA ILE A 56 21.82 5.47 13.36
C ILE A 56 22.14 6.50 12.29
N PRO A 57 23.43 6.75 11.95
CA PRO A 57 23.75 7.63 10.85
C PRO A 57 23.19 6.99 9.57
N SER A 58 21.97 7.38 9.21
CA SER A 58 21.34 7.15 7.91
C SER A 58 22.26 7.62 6.78
N GLU A 59 23.15 8.55 7.13
CA GLU A 59 24.16 9.21 6.35
C GLU A 59 25.27 8.31 5.80
N THR A 60 25.59 7.15 6.40
CA THR A 60 26.83 6.42 6.00
C THR A 60 26.56 5.07 5.34
N PHE A 61 25.78 4.20 5.97
CA PHE A 61 25.57 2.85 5.42
C PHE A 61 24.57 2.85 4.26
N TYR A 62 23.39 3.44 4.48
CA TYR A 62 22.32 3.43 3.49
C TYR A 62 22.44 4.56 2.47
N ARG A 63 23.17 5.64 2.77
CA ARG A 63 23.32 6.78 1.85
C ARG A 63 23.98 6.41 0.53
N ASN A 64 24.97 5.52 0.54
CA ASN A 64 25.57 5.00 -0.70
C ASN A 64 24.56 4.18 -1.50
N LEU A 65 23.76 3.34 -0.83
CA LEU A 65 22.71 2.56 -1.47
C LEU A 65 21.61 3.48 -2.07
N ILE A 66 21.18 4.49 -1.31
CA ILE A 66 20.20 5.51 -1.73
C ILE A 66 20.69 6.27 -2.97
N LYS A 67 21.98 6.63 -3.01
CA LYS A 67 22.61 7.28 -4.17
C LYS A 67 22.72 6.38 -5.39
N ILE A 68 23.17 5.13 -5.20
CA ILE A 68 23.30 4.15 -6.30
C ILE A 68 21.93 3.86 -6.92
N LEU A 69 20.93 3.63 -6.08
CA LEU A 69 19.55 3.34 -6.51
C LEU A 69 18.78 4.59 -6.92
N LYS A 70 19.37 5.79 -6.81
CA LYS A 70 18.73 7.08 -7.12
C LYS A 70 17.34 7.20 -6.49
N ILE A 71 17.20 6.74 -5.24
CA ILE A 71 15.92 6.74 -4.50
C ILE A 71 15.32 8.15 -4.43
N GLU A 72 16.17 9.19 -4.42
CA GLU A 72 15.75 10.59 -4.47
C GLU A 72 14.92 10.90 -5.72
N LYS A 73 15.32 10.41 -6.90
CA LYS A 73 14.55 10.57 -8.14
C LYS A 73 13.26 9.75 -8.12
N LEU A 74 13.29 8.55 -7.55
CA LEU A 74 12.10 7.72 -7.40
C LEU A 74 11.07 8.40 -6.47
N ARG A 75 11.56 9.06 -5.41
CA ARG A 75 10.74 9.84 -4.49
C ARG A 75 10.12 11.06 -5.16
N GLU A 76 10.86 11.77 -6.02
CA GLU A 76 10.33 12.90 -6.80
C GLU A 76 9.14 12.49 -7.70
N TRP A 77 9.13 11.24 -8.18
CA TRP A 77 8.01 10.74 -8.98
C TRP A 77 6.74 10.47 -8.15
N HIS A 78 6.87 10.34 -6.82
CA HIS A 78 5.73 10.12 -5.93
C HIS A 78 5.21 11.45 -5.39
N THR A 79 4.29 12.06 -6.13
CA THR A 79 3.69 13.36 -5.81
C THR A 79 2.73 13.32 -4.60
N GLY A 80 2.24 12.14 -4.22
CA GLY A 80 1.21 11.97 -3.19
C GLY A 80 -0.20 12.38 -3.66
N VAL A 81 -0.37 12.78 -4.92
CA VAL A 81 -1.66 13.15 -5.51
C VAL A 81 -2.35 11.92 -6.06
N LEU A 82 -3.54 11.60 -5.55
CA LEU A 82 -4.29 10.38 -5.94
C LEU A 82 -4.48 10.24 -7.46
N SER A 83 -4.68 11.35 -8.17
CA SER A 83 -4.86 11.36 -9.63
C SER A 83 -3.67 10.77 -10.38
N ASP A 84 -2.44 11.02 -9.94
CA ASP A 84 -1.23 10.56 -10.64
C ASP A 84 -1.11 9.03 -10.55
N TYR A 85 -1.44 8.45 -9.40
CA TYR A 85 -1.46 7.00 -9.20
C TYR A 85 -2.57 6.32 -10.03
N LEU A 86 -3.75 6.94 -10.10
CA LEU A 86 -4.85 6.44 -10.94
C LEU A 86 -4.43 6.41 -12.41
N LEU A 87 -3.76 7.47 -12.89
CA LEU A 87 -3.24 7.53 -14.25
C LEU A 87 -2.25 6.39 -14.51
N TRP A 88 -1.31 6.15 -13.61
CA TRP A 88 -0.35 5.04 -13.75
C TRP A 88 -1.03 3.67 -13.80
N ILE A 89 -2.09 3.44 -13.01
CA ILE A 89 -2.86 2.21 -13.04
C ILE A 89 -3.54 2.02 -14.40
N PHE A 90 -4.21 3.05 -14.92
CA PHE A 90 -4.86 2.97 -16.23
C PHE A 90 -3.84 2.77 -17.36
N LEU A 91 -2.69 3.44 -17.30
CA LEU A 91 -1.61 3.27 -18.27
C LEU A 91 -1.05 1.84 -18.22
N GLY A 92 -0.80 1.31 -17.02
CA GLY A 92 -0.35 -0.06 -16.82
C GLY A 92 -1.35 -1.09 -17.35
N MET A 93 -2.64 -0.90 -17.10
CA MET A 93 -3.70 -1.73 -17.67
C MET A 93 -3.70 -1.70 -19.20
N ALA A 94 -3.60 -0.51 -19.80
CA ALA A 94 -3.58 -0.36 -21.25
C ALA A 94 -2.39 -1.09 -21.89
N VAL A 95 -1.19 -0.97 -21.28
CA VAL A 95 0.01 -1.68 -21.73
C VAL A 95 -0.17 -3.20 -21.61
N LEU A 96 -0.72 -3.71 -20.51
CA LEU A 96 -0.96 -5.14 -20.34
C LEU A 96 -1.92 -5.69 -21.40
N VAL A 97 -3.03 -4.99 -21.65
CA VAL A 97 -3.97 -5.38 -22.72
C VAL A 97 -3.29 -5.35 -24.07
N PHE A 98 -2.52 -4.31 -24.37
CA PHE A 98 -1.79 -4.19 -25.63
C PHE A 98 -0.79 -5.34 -25.84
N VAL A 99 -0.01 -5.67 -24.80
CA VAL A 99 0.92 -6.81 -24.85
C VAL A 99 0.16 -8.10 -25.09
N LEU A 100 -0.92 -8.36 -24.34
CA LEU A 100 -1.75 -9.55 -24.51
C LEU A 100 -2.26 -9.70 -25.93
N VAL A 101 -2.81 -8.62 -26.52
CA VAL A 101 -3.32 -8.61 -27.90
C VAL A 101 -2.23 -8.91 -28.94
N ILE A 102 -1.00 -8.47 -28.71
CA ILE A 102 0.12 -8.72 -29.63
C ILE A 102 0.70 -10.12 -29.46
N THR A 103 0.67 -10.64 -28.23
CA THR A 103 1.23 -11.98 -27.92
C THR A 103 0.26 -13.13 -28.17
N TRP A 104 -1.00 -12.84 -28.54
CA TRP A 104 -2.05 -13.81 -28.85
C TRP A 104 -2.25 -13.92 -30.37
#